data_AF-A0A953AQJ2-F1
#
_entry.id   AF-A0A953AQJ2-F1
#
_cell.length_a   1.000
_cell.length_b   1.000
_cell.length_c   1.000
_cell.angle_alpha   90.00
_cell.angle_beta   90.00
_cell.angle_gamma   90.00
#
_symmetry.space_group_name_H-M   'P 1'
#
loop_
_entity.id
_entity.type
_entity.pdbx_description
1 polymer ?
#
loop_
_entity_poly.entity_id
_entity_poly.type
_entity_poly.pdbx_seq_one_letter_code
_entity_poly.pdbx_strand_id
1 'polypeptide(L)'
;MESHGGYLCRLDSVDASNLVRVARQAIRLEGVKDPSDVSLLVSVIPERSLVRLAWDAPFTYGRSGARWYATHHELAVLVSRKLRTTVHAYVFDVNESEEVTSYGNGARVGGERLVLSDFEPPDDLEVDIASDEAWFESLRAKWPLGHLARVYGVTRDELIRMPRYATSVLLDLGSPGAKDIEALEALVTSPRARATG
;
A
#
# COMPACT_ATOMS: atom_id res chain seq x y z
N MET A 1 14.29 8.00 -5.42
CA MET A 1 13.00 7.42 -4.95
C MET A 1 13.23 6.97 -3.52
N GLU A 2 12.37 7.33 -2.60
CA GLU A 2 12.58 7.08 -1.17
C GLU A 2 11.94 5.75 -0.74
N SER A 3 12.50 5.11 0.28
CA SER A 3 11.90 3.92 0.89
C SER A 3 10.60 4.29 1.61
N HIS A 4 9.58 3.45 1.51
CA HIS A 4 8.28 3.65 2.15
C HIS A 4 7.50 2.33 2.25
N GLY A 5 6.33 2.38 2.88
CA GLY A 5 5.38 1.29 2.87
C GLY A 5 3.94 1.79 2.78
N GLY A 6 3.01 0.88 3.02
CA GLY A 6 1.59 1.17 3.08
C GLY A 6 0.75 -0.08 2.96
N TYR A 7 -0.54 0.10 2.75
CA TYR A 7 -1.51 -0.97 2.63
C TYR A 7 -2.35 -0.75 1.37
N LEU A 8 -2.56 -1.80 0.58
CA LEU A 8 -3.37 -1.77 -0.64
C LEU A 8 -4.63 -2.61 -0.48
N CYS A 9 -5.75 -2.10 -0.97
CA CYS A 9 -7.01 -2.84 -1.06
C CYS A 9 -7.85 -2.38 -2.26
N ARG A 10 -8.96 -3.07 -2.51
CA ARG A 10 -9.90 -2.69 -3.57
C ARG A 10 -10.84 -1.57 -3.12
N LEU A 11 -11.20 -0.70 -4.05
CA LEU A 11 -12.01 0.51 -3.82
C LEU A 11 -13.45 0.21 -3.39
N ASP A 12 -14.06 -0.80 -3.98
CA ASP A 12 -15.39 -1.33 -3.66
C ASP A 12 -15.58 -1.68 -2.18
N SER A 13 -14.47 -1.87 -1.48
CA SER A 13 -14.43 -2.29 -0.10
C SER A 13 -14.43 -1.09 0.87
N VAL A 14 -14.12 0.14 0.43
CA VAL A 14 -13.84 1.27 1.33
C VAL A 14 -15.11 1.98 1.80
N ASP A 15 -15.30 2.02 3.11
CA ASP A 15 -16.27 2.87 3.81
C ASP A 15 -15.52 4.01 4.51
N ALA A 16 -15.62 5.22 3.96
CA ALA A 16 -14.91 6.41 4.44
C ALA A 16 -15.23 6.74 5.91
N SER A 17 -16.51 6.63 6.30
CA SER A 17 -16.98 6.92 7.66
C SER A 17 -16.39 5.95 8.68
N ASN A 18 -16.23 4.68 8.30
CA ASN A 18 -15.65 3.65 9.15
C ASN A 18 -14.11 3.63 9.10
N LEU A 19 -13.49 4.10 8.02
CA LEU A 19 -12.04 4.05 7.83
C LEU A 19 -11.31 4.84 8.93
N VAL A 20 -11.77 6.04 9.27
CA VAL A 20 -11.17 6.85 10.35
C VAL A 20 -11.23 6.10 11.69
N ARG A 21 -12.38 5.48 12.01
CA ARG A 21 -12.56 4.71 13.25
C ARG A 21 -11.63 3.49 13.29
N VAL A 22 -11.52 2.76 12.18
CA VAL A 22 -10.63 1.61 12.04
C VAL A 22 -9.16 2.04 12.14
N ALA A 23 -8.78 3.15 11.51
CA ALA A 23 -7.44 3.69 11.54
C ALA A 23 -7.03 4.09 12.97
N ARG A 24 -7.89 4.84 13.68
CA ARG A 24 -7.68 5.16 15.10
C ARG A 24 -7.52 3.93 15.99
N GLN A 25 -8.23 2.84 15.69
CA GLN A 25 -8.09 1.60 16.43
C GLN A 25 -6.74 0.93 16.11
N ALA A 26 -6.41 0.80 14.82
CA ALA A 26 -5.17 0.19 14.35
C ALA A 26 -3.95 0.87 14.98
N ILE A 27 -3.82 2.18 14.84
CA ILE A 27 -2.62 2.89 15.29
C ILE A 27 -2.41 2.81 16.83
N ARG A 28 -3.49 2.68 17.60
CA ARG A 28 -3.39 2.44 19.05
C ARG A 28 -2.92 1.03 19.38
N LEU A 29 -3.35 0.02 18.61
CA LEU A 29 -2.87 -1.36 18.76
C LEU A 29 -1.38 -1.46 18.39
N GLU A 30 -0.92 -0.63 17.45
CA GLU A 30 0.49 -0.45 17.09
C GLU A 30 1.30 0.32 18.17
N GLY A 31 0.69 0.66 19.31
CA GLY A 31 1.36 1.26 20.46
C GLY A 31 1.46 2.79 20.45
N VAL A 32 0.87 3.47 19.45
CA VAL A 32 0.80 4.94 19.46
C VAL A 32 -0.27 5.39 20.45
N LYS A 33 0.18 6.04 21.54
CA LYS A 33 -0.70 6.44 22.65
C LYS A 33 -1.64 7.58 22.28
N ASP A 34 -1.14 8.56 21.53
CA ASP A 34 -1.94 9.69 21.06
C ASP A 34 -1.98 9.69 19.52
N PRO A 35 -3.12 9.35 18.91
CA PRO A 35 -3.28 9.39 17.46
C PRO A 35 -3.48 10.82 16.92
N SER A 36 -3.51 11.86 17.76
CA SER A 36 -3.78 13.24 17.33
C SER A 36 -2.72 13.81 16.37
N ASP A 37 -1.47 13.36 16.49
CA ASP A 37 -0.36 13.73 15.60
C ASP A 37 -0.17 12.76 14.41
N VAL A 38 -1.15 11.88 14.17
CA VAL A 38 -1.11 10.89 13.10
C VAL A 38 -2.24 11.15 12.13
N SER A 39 -1.92 11.16 10.84
CA SER A 39 -2.92 11.19 9.78
C SER A 39 -2.87 9.92 8.93
N LEU A 40 -3.95 9.64 8.21
CA LEU A 40 -4.00 8.57 7.22
C LEU A 40 -4.14 9.19 5.83
N LEU A 41 -3.09 9.07 5.02
CA LEU A 41 -3.14 9.39 3.59
C LEU A 41 -3.84 8.27 2.85
N VAL A 42 -4.96 8.61 2.21
CA VAL A 42 -5.76 7.70 1.38
C VAL A 42 -5.62 8.14 -0.07
N SER A 43 -4.95 7.34 -0.88
CA SER A 43 -4.74 7.59 -2.31
C SER A 43 -5.59 6.61 -3.11
N VAL A 44 -6.32 7.10 -4.11
CA VAL A 44 -7.27 6.31 -4.92
C VAL A 44 -6.95 6.43 -6.41
N ILE A 45 -6.93 5.29 -7.09
CA ILE A 45 -6.95 5.19 -8.56
C ILE A 45 -8.29 4.53 -8.94
N PRO A 46 -9.35 5.33 -9.19
CA PRO A 46 -10.69 4.81 -9.44
C PRO A 46 -10.76 3.84 -10.62
N GLU A 47 -10.04 4.12 -11.71
CA GLU A 47 -10.04 3.34 -12.95
C GLU A 47 -9.44 1.93 -12.76
N ARG A 48 -8.77 1.68 -11.64
CA ARG A 48 -8.16 0.40 -11.27
C ARG A 48 -8.80 -0.21 -10.02
N SER A 49 -9.80 0.46 -9.45
CA SER A 49 -10.41 0.12 -8.17
C SER A 49 -9.34 -0.12 -7.10
N LEU A 50 -8.30 0.72 -7.07
CA LEU A 50 -7.15 0.58 -6.18
C LEU A 50 -7.13 1.71 -5.16
N VAL A 51 -7.00 1.32 -3.89
CA VAL A 51 -6.82 2.24 -2.76
C VAL A 51 -5.52 1.90 -2.06
N ARG A 52 -4.75 2.94 -1.75
CA ARG A 52 -3.59 2.89 -0.88
C ARG A 52 -3.90 3.66 0.39
N LEU A 53 -3.62 3.02 1.51
CA LEU A 53 -3.64 3.59 2.84
C LEU A 53 -2.19 3.70 3.32
N ALA A 54 -1.78 4.88 3.80
CA ALA A 54 -0.49 5.05 4.42
C ALA A 54 -0.59 6.06 5.57
N TRP A 55 0.01 5.72 6.70
CA TRP A 55 0.20 6.64 7.80
C TRP A 55 1.11 7.79 7.39
N ASP A 56 0.68 8.99 7.73
CA ASP A 56 1.45 10.22 7.65
C ASP A 56 1.84 10.61 9.08
N ALA A 57 3.07 10.24 9.47
CA ALA A 57 3.65 10.47 10.79
C ALA A 57 5.19 10.35 10.74
N PRO A 58 5.95 10.96 11.66
CA PRO A 58 7.42 10.98 11.59
C PRO A 58 8.09 9.59 11.51
N PHE A 59 7.50 8.56 12.13
CA PHE A 59 8.04 7.20 12.14
C PHE A 59 7.76 6.41 10.84
N THR A 60 7.04 6.98 9.87
CA THR A 60 6.57 6.29 8.66
C THR A 60 7.32 6.68 7.39
N TYR A 61 8.27 7.62 7.48
CA TYR A 61 9.05 8.12 6.36
C TYR A 61 10.40 7.43 6.18
N GLY A 62 10.85 7.37 4.93
CA GLY A 62 12.16 6.85 4.55
C GLY A 62 12.37 5.39 4.95
N ARG A 63 13.64 5.02 5.15
CA ARG A 63 14.02 3.64 5.47
C ARG A 63 13.46 3.16 6.82
N SER A 64 13.50 4.01 7.84
CA SER A 64 12.90 3.72 9.14
C SER A 64 11.40 3.46 9.02
N GLY A 65 10.71 4.24 8.19
CA GLY A 65 9.31 4.04 7.86
C GLY A 65 9.03 2.72 7.16
N ALA A 66 9.81 2.38 6.14
CA ALA A 66 9.71 1.09 5.46
C ALA A 66 9.84 -0.09 6.45
N ARG A 67 10.81 -0.03 7.37
CA ARG A 67 11.00 -1.03 8.44
C ARG A 67 9.85 -1.06 9.45
N TRP A 68 9.28 0.10 9.77
CA TRP A 68 8.08 0.18 10.60
C TRP A 68 6.91 -0.56 9.92
N TYR A 69 6.65 -0.30 8.64
CA TYR A 69 5.60 -0.99 7.88
C TYR A 69 5.81 -2.51 7.76
N ALA A 70 7.04 -3.00 7.81
CA ALA A 70 7.34 -4.45 7.78
C ALA A 70 6.83 -5.21 9.02
N THR A 71 6.49 -4.50 10.09
CA THR A 71 6.14 -5.09 11.39
C THR A 71 4.81 -4.61 11.96
N HIS A 72 4.23 -3.54 11.42
CA HIS A 72 3.03 -2.89 11.93
C HIS A 72 1.87 -3.09 10.94
N HIS A 73 1.11 -4.17 11.12
CA HIS A 73 0.09 -4.65 10.17
C HIS A 73 -1.35 -4.59 10.70
N GLU A 74 -1.61 -3.99 11.87
CA GLU A 74 -2.94 -3.91 12.49
C GLU A 74 -3.97 -3.21 11.60
N LEU A 75 -3.54 -2.24 10.79
CA LEU A 75 -4.44 -1.62 9.82
C LEU A 75 -4.91 -2.65 8.79
N ALA A 76 -4.01 -3.43 8.21
CA ALA A 76 -4.37 -4.48 7.25
C ALA A 76 -5.27 -5.55 7.88
N VAL A 77 -4.98 -5.95 9.12
CA VAL A 77 -5.80 -6.91 9.88
C VAL A 77 -7.22 -6.38 10.08
N LEU A 78 -7.38 -5.16 10.58
CA LEU A 78 -8.69 -4.61 10.89
C LEU A 78 -9.48 -4.28 9.62
N VAL A 79 -8.84 -3.70 8.60
CA VAL A 79 -9.46 -3.37 7.32
C VAL A 79 -9.91 -4.63 6.60
N SER A 80 -9.06 -5.67 6.50
CA SER A 80 -9.44 -6.93 5.83
C SER A 80 -10.62 -7.63 6.52
N ARG A 81 -10.69 -7.55 7.86
CA ARG A 81 -11.82 -8.08 8.65
C ARG A 81 -13.10 -7.26 8.45
N LYS A 82 -13.01 -5.93 8.53
CA LYS A 82 -14.19 -5.06 8.50
C LYS A 82 -14.79 -4.96 7.11
N LEU A 83 -13.95 -4.90 6.09
CA LEU A 83 -14.38 -4.70 4.70
C LEU A 83 -14.51 -6.02 3.92
N ARG A 84 -14.20 -7.16 4.57
CA ARG A 84 -14.23 -8.51 3.97
C ARG A 84 -13.46 -8.59 2.65
N THR A 85 -12.36 -7.87 2.58
CA THR A 85 -11.49 -7.76 1.40
C THR A 85 -10.08 -8.23 1.75
N THR A 86 -9.30 -8.58 0.74
CA THR A 86 -7.86 -8.81 0.94
C THR A 86 -7.16 -7.46 1.02
N VAL A 87 -6.31 -7.31 2.04
CA VAL A 87 -5.45 -6.13 2.20
C VAL A 87 -4.00 -6.58 2.16
N HIS A 88 -3.19 -5.89 1.36
CA HIS A 88 -1.77 -6.18 1.22
C HIS A 88 -0.96 -5.08 1.91
N ALA A 89 -0.31 -5.41 3.03
CA ALA A 89 0.74 -4.59 3.59
C ALA A 89 1.97 -4.73 2.71
N TYR A 90 2.60 -3.63 2.30
CA TYR A 90 3.77 -3.67 1.45
C TYR A 90 4.89 -2.76 1.98
N VAL A 91 6.11 -3.16 1.67
CA VAL A 91 7.35 -2.46 1.99
C VAL A 91 8.17 -2.34 0.73
N PHE A 92 8.62 -1.11 0.47
CA PHE A 92 9.61 -0.80 -0.54
C PHE A 92 10.82 -0.15 0.14
N ASP A 93 11.91 -0.90 0.30
CA ASP A 93 13.21 -0.33 0.65
C ASP A 93 14.12 -0.38 -0.56
N VAL A 94 14.39 0.80 -1.14
CA VAL A 94 15.18 0.96 -2.37
C VAL A 94 16.58 0.33 -2.30
N ASN A 95 17.11 0.04 -1.10
CA ASN A 95 18.44 -0.54 -0.94
C ASN A 95 18.46 -1.93 -0.27
N GLU A 96 17.35 -2.40 0.27
CA GLU A 96 17.37 -3.59 1.14
C GLU A 96 16.41 -4.67 0.65
N SER A 97 15.13 -4.33 0.47
CA SER A 97 14.12 -5.35 0.20
C SER A 97 12.82 -4.81 -0.37
N GLU A 98 12.09 -5.72 -1.01
CA GLU A 98 10.66 -5.59 -1.28
C GLU A 98 9.92 -6.66 -0.47
N GLU A 99 8.82 -6.27 0.18
CA GLU A 99 8.00 -7.22 0.93
C GLU A 99 6.51 -6.93 0.72
N VAL A 100 5.73 -7.98 0.66
CA VAL A 100 4.27 -7.94 0.66
C VAL A 100 3.77 -8.99 1.65
N THR A 101 2.91 -8.58 2.59
CA THR A 101 2.16 -9.50 3.46
C THR A 101 0.66 -9.29 3.23
N SER A 102 -0.05 -10.39 2.96
CA SER A 102 -1.48 -10.36 2.61
C SER A 102 -2.35 -10.81 3.77
N TYR A 103 -3.44 -10.07 4.00
CA TYR A 103 -4.41 -10.32 5.07
C TYR A 103 -5.81 -10.49 4.49
N GLY A 104 -6.52 -11.53 4.92
CA GLY A 104 -7.91 -11.80 4.57
C GLY A 104 -8.71 -12.11 5.83
N ASN A 105 -9.85 -11.43 6.02
CA ASN A 105 -10.68 -11.56 7.22
C ASN A 105 -9.91 -11.40 8.56
N GLY A 106 -8.85 -10.59 8.57
CA GLY A 106 -8.00 -10.36 9.73
C GLY A 106 -7.02 -11.50 10.06
N ALA A 107 -6.80 -12.45 9.15
CA ALA A 107 -5.74 -13.46 9.26
C ALA A 107 -4.70 -13.24 8.15
N ARG A 108 -3.44 -13.60 8.41
CA ARG A 108 -2.41 -13.64 7.38
C ARG A 108 -2.73 -14.79 6.42
N VAL A 109 -2.83 -14.48 5.13
CA VAL A 109 -3.20 -15.45 4.08
C VAL A 109 -2.11 -15.66 3.04
N GLY A 110 -1.03 -14.87 3.09
CA GLY A 110 0.11 -15.02 2.19
C GLY A 110 1.14 -13.91 2.36
N GLY A 111 2.15 -13.95 1.51
CA GLY A 111 3.17 -12.91 1.42
C GLY A 111 4.40 -13.37 0.66
N GLU A 112 5.17 -12.40 0.21
CA GLU A 112 6.39 -12.57 -0.57
C GLU A 112 7.43 -11.56 -0.07
N ARG A 113 8.69 -11.97 0.00
CA ARG A 113 9.80 -11.08 0.36
C ARG A 113 10.97 -11.35 -0.56
N LEU A 114 11.58 -10.27 -1.03
CA LEU A 114 12.83 -10.28 -1.77
C LEU A 114 13.84 -9.44 -1.00
N VAL A 115 15.00 -10.03 -0.69
CA VAL A 115 16.16 -9.31 -0.16
C VAL A 115 17.10 -9.07 -1.35
N LEU A 116 17.43 -7.81 -1.62
CA LEU A 116 18.18 -7.44 -2.82
C LEU A 116 19.61 -7.99 -2.84
N SER A 117 20.25 -8.13 -1.67
CA SER A 117 21.59 -8.72 -1.55
C SER A 117 21.64 -10.21 -1.86
N ASP A 118 20.51 -10.89 -1.72
CA ASP A 118 20.41 -12.35 -1.84
C ASP A 118 19.88 -12.75 -3.23
N PHE A 119 19.64 -11.77 -4.10
CA PHE A 119 19.16 -12.00 -5.45
C PHE A 119 20.33 -12.41 -6.36
N GLU A 120 20.35 -13.68 -6.72
CA GLU A 120 21.21 -14.21 -7.77
C GLU A 120 20.40 -14.32 -9.08
N PRO A 121 20.85 -13.72 -10.19
CA PRO A 121 20.19 -13.88 -11.47
C PRO A 121 20.28 -15.35 -11.96
N PRO A 122 19.26 -15.88 -12.65
CA PRO A 122 19.28 -17.26 -13.15
C PRO A 122 20.50 -17.56 -14.06
N ASP A 123 21.15 -18.71 -13.83
CA ASP A 123 22.36 -19.14 -14.56
C ASP A 123 22.14 -19.49 -16.05
N ASP A 124 20.88 -19.62 -16.49
CA ASP A 124 20.50 -20.19 -17.80
C ASP A 124 20.36 -19.17 -18.94
N LEU A 125 20.78 -17.92 -18.72
CA LEU A 125 20.57 -16.83 -19.67
C LEU A 125 21.88 -16.07 -19.91
N GLU A 126 22.50 -16.30 -21.08
CA GLU A 126 23.62 -15.48 -21.58
C GLU A 126 23.13 -14.03 -21.76
N VAL A 127 23.49 -13.14 -20.84
CA VAL A 127 23.08 -11.73 -20.87
C VAL A 127 24.07 -10.93 -21.74
N ASP A 128 23.59 -10.45 -22.89
CA ASP A 128 24.33 -9.49 -23.72
C ASP A 128 24.14 -8.07 -23.15
N ILE A 129 25.23 -7.36 -22.90
CA ILE A 129 25.32 -6.14 -22.04
C ILE A 129 24.43 -4.97 -22.53
N ALA A 130 23.97 -5.01 -23.78
CA ALA A 130 23.02 -4.01 -24.33
C ALA A 130 21.54 -4.34 -24.04
N SER A 131 21.24 -5.54 -23.52
CA SER A 131 19.88 -6.04 -23.19
C SER A 131 19.53 -5.93 -21.69
N ASP A 132 20.46 -5.43 -20.88
CA ASP A 132 20.41 -5.44 -19.41
C ASP A 132 19.21 -4.71 -18.81
N GLU A 133 18.81 -3.54 -19.36
CA GLU A 133 17.73 -2.74 -18.75
C GLU A 133 16.34 -3.38 -18.97
N ALA A 134 16.07 -3.84 -20.20
CA ALA A 134 14.79 -4.49 -20.51
C ALA A 134 14.64 -5.82 -19.77
N TRP A 135 15.74 -6.57 -19.64
CA TRP A 135 15.80 -7.78 -18.84
C TRP A 135 15.58 -7.49 -17.35
N PHE A 136 16.25 -6.49 -16.79
CA PHE A 136 16.13 -6.14 -15.37
C PHE A 136 14.72 -5.63 -15.03
N GLU A 137 14.08 -4.88 -15.92
CA GLU A 137 12.67 -4.51 -15.78
C GLU A 137 11.74 -5.73 -15.82
N SER A 138 12.01 -6.70 -16.69
CA SER A 138 11.24 -7.95 -16.76
C SER A 138 11.35 -8.78 -15.46
N LEU A 139 12.51 -8.73 -14.79
CA LEU A 139 12.73 -9.35 -13.49
C LEU A 139 12.00 -8.58 -12.38
N ARG A 140 12.10 -7.25 -12.36
CA ARG A 140 11.38 -6.39 -11.40
C ARG A 140 9.86 -6.56 -11.48
N ALA A 141 9.32 -6.91 -12.64
CA ALA A 141 7.91 -7.26 -12.77
C ALA A 141 7.53 -8.56 -12.02
N LYS A 142 8.48 -9.46 -11.76
CA LYS A 142 8.27 -10.71 -11.01
C LYS A 142 8.53 -10.57 -9.51
N TRP A 143 9.19 -9.51 -9.08
CA TRP A 143 9.43 -9.19 -7.67
C TRP A 143 8.13 -8.89 -6.91
N PRO A 144 8.11 -8.92 -5.57
CA PRO A 144 6.88 -8.81 -4.78
C PRO A 144 6.01 -7.61 -5.16
N LEU A 145 6.58 -6.41 -5.35
CA LEU A 145 5.79 -5.24 -5.74
C LEU A 145 5.40 -5.23 -7.22
N GLY A 146 6.20 -5.85 -8.08
CA GLY A 146 5.84 -6.05 -9.49
C GLY A 146 4.68 -7.04 -9.65
N HIS A 147 4.68 -8.13 -8.88
CA HIS A 147 3.58 -9.07 -8.82
C HIS A 147 2.32 -8.39 -8.26
N LEU A 148 2.44 -7.67 -7.14
CA LEU A 148 1.32 -6.94 -6.56
C LEU A 148 0.72 -5.91 -7.53
N ALA A 149 1.57 -5.19 -8.26
CA ALA A 149 1.14 -4.24 -9.29
C ALA A 149 0.31 -4.94 -10.39
N ARG A 150 0.77 -6.12 -10.86
CA ARG A 150 0.03 -6.93 -11.84
C ARG A 150 -1.34 -7.35 -11.32
N VAL A 151 -1.46 -7.76 -10.05
CA VAL A 151 -2.75 -8.12 -9.40
C VAL A 151 -3.74 -6.95 -9.47
N TYR A 152 -3.25 -5.72 -9.32
CA TYR A 152 -4.07 -4.51 -9.37
C TYR A 152 -4.22 -3.88 -10.77
N GLY A 153 -3.57 -4.45 -11.80
CA GLY A 153 -3.63 -3.91 -13.16
C GLY A 153 -2.92 -2.56 -13.31
N VAL A 154 -1.88 -2.32 -12.50
CA VAL A 154 -1.00 -1.14 -12.58
C VAL A 154 0.44 -1.60 -12.86
N THR A 155 1.29 -0.68 -13.28
CA THR A 155 2.74 -0.91 -13.37
C THR A 155 3.37 -0.83 -11.98
N ARG A 156 4.55 -1.44 -11.83
CA ARG A 156 5.33 -1.36 -10.58
C ARG A 156 5.64 0.10 -10.21
N ASP A 157 5.98 0.92 -11.21
CA ASP A 157 6.31 2.33 -10.99
C ASP A 157 5.08 3.14 -10.54
N GLU A 158 3.91 2.91 -11.14
CA GLU A 158 2.63 3.47 -10.68
C GLU A 158 2.29 3.05 -9.24
N LEU A 159 2.52 1.80 -8.86
CA LEU A 159 2.27 1.31 -7.49
C LEU A 159 3.21 1.97 -6.47
N ILE A 160 4.50 2.02 -6.75
CA ILE A 160 5.48 2.59 -5.80
C ILE A 160 5.30 4.10 -5.68
N ARG A 161 4.99 4.78 -6.78
CA ARG A 161 4.81 6.24 -6.83
C ARG A 161 3.36 6.66 -6.79
N MET A 162 2.46 5.79 -6.33
CA MET A 162 1.01 5.98 -6.40
C MET A 162 0.52 7.36 -5.94
N PRO A 163 1.02 7.94 -4.83
CA PRO A 163 0.59 9.27 -4.40
C PRO A 163 0.82 10.40 -5.42
N ARG A 164 1.69 10.22 -6.42
CA ARG A 164 1.96 11.21 -7.48
C ARG A 164 0.91 11.19 -8.60
N TYR A 165 0.22 10.06 -8.78
CA TYR A 165 -0.70 9.85 -9.91
C TYR A 165 -2.16 9.65 -9.44
N ALA A 166 -2.35 9.33 -8.16
CA ALA A 166 -3.65 9.11 -7.54
C ALA A 166 -4.23 10.41 -6.97
N THR A 167 -5.57 10.48 -6.92
CA THR A 167 -6.23 11.50 -6.10
C THR A 167 -6.13 11.08 -4.63
N SER A 168 -5.65 11.99 -3.77
CA SER A 168 -5.38 11.67 -2.37
C SER A 168 -6.12 12.59 -1.42
N VAL A 169 -6.57 12.03 -0.30
CA VAL A 169 -7.17 12.75 0.83
C VAL A 169 -6.37 12.40 2.08
N LEU A 170 -6.00 13.40 2.86
CA LEU A 170 -5.36 13.22 4.15
C LEU A 170 -6.42 13.26 5.26
N LEU A 171 -6.55 12.18 6.01
CA LEU A 171 -7.51 12.08 7.11
C LEU A 171 -6.79 12.29 8.44
N ASP A 172 -7.03 13.43 9.08
CA ASP A 172 -6.56 13.72 10.43
C ASP A 172 -7.26 12.78 11.44
N LEU A 173 -6.49 12.02 12.23
CA LEU A 173 -7.05 11.11 13.24
C LEU A 173 -7.33 11.80 14.58
N GLY A 174 -6.79 12.98 14.86
CA GLY A 174 -7.14 13.80 16.02
C GLY A 174 -8.50 14.47 15.85
N SER A 175 -8.67 15.16 14.72
CA SER A 175 -9.89 15.89 14.40
C SER A 175 -10.22 15.76 12.91
N PRO A 176 -10.84 14.64 12.48
CA PRO A 176 -11.17 14.44 11.08
C PRO A 176 -12.13 15.53 10.61
N GLY A 177 -11.71 16.32 9.63
CA GLY A 177 -12.55 17.34 9.03
C GLY A 177 -13.73 16.69 8.32
N ALA A 178 -14.94 17.22 8.52
CA ALA A 178 -16.12 16.77 7.79
C ALA A 178 -15.90 16.83 6.27
N LYS A 179 -15.19 17.87 5.81
CA LYS A 179 -14.83 18.05 4.40
C LYS A 179 -13.91 16.96 3.87
N ASP A 180 -13.00 16.43 4.69
CA ASP A 180 -12.06 15.38 4.25
C ASP A 180 -12.79 14.03 4.15
N ILE A 181 -13.70 13.76 5.07
CA ILE A 181 -14.59 12.59 5.00
C ILE A 181 -15.48 12.70 3.75
N GLU A 182 -16.14 13.83 3.53
CA GLU A 182 -16.96 14.10 2.34
C GLU A 182 -16.15 13.97 1.04
N ALA A 183 -14.91 14.48 1.02
CA ALA A 183 -14.02 14.34 -0.11
C ALA A 183 -13.67 12.87 -0.40
N LEU A 184 -13.36 12.09 0.64
CA LEU A 184 -13.11 10.66 0.47
C LEU A 184 -14.37 9.93 0.00
N GLU A 185 -15.54 10.23 0.57
CA GLU A 185 -16.82 9.67 0.13
C GLU A 185 -17.08 9.96 -1.35
N ALA A 186 -16.85 11.19 -1.81
CA ALA A 186 -16.98 11.56 -3.21
C ALA A 186 -16.00 10.79 -4.11
N LEU A 187 -14.77 10.56 -3.64
CA LEU A 187 -13.76 9.76 -4.36
C LEU A 187 -14.19 8.29 -4.51
N VAL A 188 -14.70 7.67 -3.44
CA VAL A 188 -15.04 6.23 -3.45
C VAL A 188 -16.38 5.94 -4.11
N THR A 189 -17.31 6.90 -4.11
CA THR A 189 -18.66 6.72 -4.68
C THR A 189 -18.79 7.16 -6.13
N SER A 190 -17.81 7.88 -6.68
CA SER A 190 -17.86 8.45 -8.03
C SER A 190 -18.11 7.39 -9.12
N PRO A 191 -18.87 7.68 -10.19
CA PRO A 191 -19.22 6.69 -11.22
C PRO A 191 -18.02 6.00 -11.88
N ARG A 192 -16.88 6.69 -11.98
CA ARG A 192 -15.61 6.12 -12.46
C ARG A 192 -15.07 5.00 -11.56
N ALA A 193 -15.38 5.02 -10.26
CA ALA A 193 -15.05 3.97 -9.30
C ALA A 193 -15.92 2.72 -9.44
N ARG A 194 -17.12 2.82 -10.04
CA ARG A 194 -18.09 1.72 -10.14
C ARG A 194 -18.08 0.99 -11.50
N ALA A 195 -17.30 1.46 -12.46
CA ALA A 195 -17.35 0.99 -13.85
C ALA A 195 -16.56 -0.29 -14.14
N THR A 196 -16.11 -1.02 -13.11
CA THR A 196 -15.44 -2.34 -13.27
C THR A 196 -16.06 -3.35 -12.32
N GLY A 197 -17.26 -3.83 -12.69
CA GLY A 197 -17.94 -4.97 -12.09
C GLY A 197 -18.46 -5.89 -13.18
#